data_AF-A0A956ID63-F1
#
_entry.id   AF-A0A956ID63-F1
#
_cell.length_a   1.000
_cell.length_b   1.000
_cell.length_c   1.000
_cell.angle_alpha   90.00
_cell.angle_beta   90.00
_cell.angle_gamma   90.00
#
_symmetry.space_group_name_H-M   'P 1'
#
loop_
_entity.id
_entity.type
_entity.pdbx_description
1 polymer ?
#
loop_
_entity_poly.entity_id
_entity_poly.type
_entity_poly.pdbx_seq_one_letter_code
_entity_poly.pdbx_strand_id
1 'polypeptide(L)'
;MALDLASLIHPDDALELIREWVADAPHPVEVLPCTREDGERALLALQVTTRSPLGSLALHTGGLLVDHGWLRILGAGCARLPRAIDTWNFLEREDLRLRRALLVADDAVGGFYAWF
;
A
#
# COMPACT_ATOMS: atom_id res chain seq x y z
N MET A 1 -3.91 -16.07 15.26
CA MET A 1 -5.30 -15.55 15.20
C MET A 1 -5.21 -14.25 14.44
N ALA A 2 -6.00 -14.06 13.38
CA ALA A 2 -6.02 -12.80 12.65
C ALA A 2 -6.54 -11.69 13.58
N LEU A 3 -5.90 -10.53 13.51
CA LEU A 3 -6.31 -9.30 14.18
C LEU A 3 -7.55 -8.74 13.49
N ASP A 4 -8.45 -8.16 14.29
CA ASP A 4 -9.58 -7.39 13.77
C ASP A 4 -9.12 -6.01 13.30
N LEU A 5 -9.95 -5.35 12.48
CA LEU A 5 -9.61 -4.05 11.91
C LEU A 5 -9.31 -2.98 12.99
N ALA A 6 -10.06 -2.97 14.09
CA ALA A 6 -9.89 -1.98 15.15
C ALA A 6 -8.51 -2.09 15.80
N SER A 7 -7.98 -3.31 15.95
CA SER A 7 -6.65 -3.56 16.48
C SER A 7 -5.50 -3.24 15.51
N LEU A 8 -5.79 -3.06 14.21
CA LEU A 8 -4.81 -2.66 13.20
C LEU A 8 -4.67 -1.14 13.08
N ILE A 9 -5.71 -0.38 13.44
CA ILE A 9 -5.71 1.09 13.37
C ILE A 9 -5.20 1.68 14.67
N HIS A 10 -4.05 2.36 14.61
CA HIS A 10 -3.40 2.98 15.75
C HIS A 10 -3.39 4.51 15.67
N PRO A 11 -3.39 5.21 16.83
CA PRO A 11 -3.22 6.66 16.88
C PRO A 11 -1.83 7.11 16.44
N ASP A 12 -0.81 6.27 16.64
CA ASP A 12 0.56 6.48 16.15
C ASP A 12 0.69 6.06 14.68
N ASP A 13 -0.23 6.54 13.83
CA ASP A 13 -0.28 6.22 12.40
C ASP A 13 0.94 6.80 11.67
N ALA A 14 1.53 6.03 10.76
CA ALA A 14 2.67 6.46 9.95
C ALA A 14 2.32 7.45 8.82
N LEU A 15 1.08 7.93 8.74
CA LEU A 15 0.62 8.80 7.65
C LEU A 15 1.40 10.12 7.58
N GLU A 16 1.71 10.74 8.73
CA GLU A 16 2.51 11.97 8.74
C GLU A 16 3.94 11.72 8.25
N LEU A 17 4.54 10.58 8.61
CA LEU A 17 5.86 10.19 8.10
C LEU A 17 5.83 10.01 6.57
N ILE A 18 4.76 9.44 6.02
CA ILE A 18 4.59 9.32 4.56
C ILE A 18 4.47 10.71 3.93
N ARG A 19 3.72 11.64 4.54
CA ARG A 19 3.59 13.02 4.05
C ARG A 19 4.92 13.75 4.05
N GLU A 20 5.75 13.56 5.08
CA GLU A 20 7.11 14.09 5.15
C GLU A 20 7.98 13.56 4.01
N TRP A 21 7.98 12.24 3.76
CA TRP A 21 8.73 11.65 2.64
C TRP A 21 8.25 12.14 1.27
N VAL A 22 6.94 12.32 1.09
CA VAL A 22 6.36 12.88 -0.13
C VAL A 22 6.82 14.33 -0.33
N ALA A 23 6.88 15.13 0.74
CA ALA A 23 7.31 16.52 0.68
C ALA A 23 8.82 16.68 0.44
N ASP A 24 9.63 15.76 0.96
CA ASP A 24 11.10 15.78 0.84
C ASP A 24 11.61 15.09 -0.45
N ALA A 25 10.73 14.42 -1.19
CA ALA A 25 11.12 13.66 -2.38
C ALA A 25 11.74 14.56 -3.47
N PRO A 26 12.87 14.17 -4.08
CA PRO A 26 13.51 14.94 -5.16
C PRO A 26 12.74 14.89 -6.49
N HIS A 27 11.74 14.02 -6.58
CA HIS A 27 10.87 13.85 -7.74
C HIS A 27 9.41 14.08 -7.32
N PRO A 28 8.52 14.52 -8.24
CA PRO A 28 7.11 14.66 -7.94
C PRO A 28 6.50 13.34 -7.46
N VAL A 29 5.81 13.37 -6.33
CA VAL A 29 5.05 12.23 -5.81
C VAL A 29 3.58 12.62 -5.70
N GLU A 30 2.73 11.89 -6.41
CA GLU A 30 1.29 12.02 -6.30
C GLU A 30 0.73 10.93 -5.39
N VAL A 31 0.04 11.35 -4.32
CA VAL A 31 -0.71 10.45 -3.44
C VAL A 31 -2.10 10.24 -4.05
N LEU A 32 -2.41 9.02 -4.50
CA LEU A 32 -3.73 8.72 -5.05
C LEU A 32 -4.74 8.50 -3.92
N PRO A 33 -5.99 8.98 -4.06
CA PRO A 33 -7.03 8.72 -3.07
C PRO A 33 -7.49 7.26 -3.15
N CYS A 34 -7.98 6.72 -2.03
CA CYS A 34 -8.79 5.50 -1.99
C CYS A 34 -10.11 5.77 -1.25
N THR A 35 -11.06 4.85 -1.37
CA THR A 35 -12.21 4.83 -0.48
C THR A 35 -11.81 4.27 0.89
N ARG A 36 -12.60 4.58 1.92
CA ARG A 36 -12.41 4.01 3.26
C ARG A 36 -12.55 2.48 3.23
N GLU A 37 -13.52 1.98 2.49
CA GLU A 37 -13.81 0.55 2.33
C GLU A 37 -12.61 -0.20 1.71
N ASP A 38 -12.05 0.35 0.64
CA ASP A 38 -10.86 -0.22 0.00
C ASP A 38 -9.66 -0.27 0.95
N GLY A 39 -9.47 0.81 1.72
CA GLY A 39 -8.39 0.92 2.69
C GLY A 39 -8.50 -0.09 3.82
N GLU A 40 -9.69 -0.23 4.40
CA GLU A 40 -9.95 -1.19 5.48
C GLU A 40 -9.80 -2.64 5.00
N ARG A 41 -10.29 -2.96 3.79
CA ARG A 41 -10.10 -4.27 3.15
C ARG A 41 -8.61 -4.58 2.99
N ALA A 42 -7.84 -3.67 2.40
CA ALA A 42 -6.42 -3.88 2.15
C ALA A 42 -5.62 -4.03 3.45
N LEU A 43 -5.91 -3.22 4.47
CA LEU A 43 -5.27 -3.29 5.78
C LEU A 43 -5.58 -4.62 6.48
N LEU A 44 -6.85 -5.04 6.46
CA LEU A 44 -7.29 -6.30 7.07
C LEU A 44 -6.63 -7.50 6.39
N ALA A 45 -6.50 -7.50 5.06
CA ALA A 45 -5.83 -8.56 4.33
C ALA A 45 -4.31 -8.61 4.62
N LEU A 46 -3.66 -7.44 4.80
CA LEU A 46 -2.23 -7.37 5.12
C LEU A 46 -1.87 -7.82 6.54
N GLN A 47 -2.78 -7.64 7.50
CA GLN A 47 -2.55 -7.97 8.92
C GLN A 47 -1.32 -7.25 9.52
N VAL A 48 -1.06 -6.02 9.07
CA VAL A 48 -0.08 -5.09 9.65
C VAL A 48 -0.79 -3.88 10.24
N THR A 49 -0.19 -3.23 11.23
CA THR A 49 -0.80 -2.04 11.85
C THR A 49 -0.50 -0.76 11.06
N THR A 50 -1.33 0.28 11.24
CA THR A 50 -1.08 1.62 10.66
C THR A 50 0.14 2.33 11.26
N ARG A 51 0.74 1.81 12.34
CA ARG A 51 2.06 2.26 12.82
C ARG A 51 3.18 1.99 11.81
N SER A 52 2.94 1.08 10.87
CA SER A 52 3.86 0.82 9.76
C SER A 52 3.49 1.69 8.55
N PRO A 53 4.48 2.19 7.79
CA PRO A 53 4.21 2.91 6.54
C PRO A 53 3.39 2.07 5.55
N LEU A 54 3.59 0.75 5.51
CA LEU A 54 2.84 -0.15 4.65
C LEU A 54 1.35 -0.20 5.00
N GLY A 55 1.04 -0.36 6.28
CA GLY A 55 -0.35 -0.36 6.76
C GLY A 55 -1.02 1.00 6.56
N SER A 56 -0.29 2.09 6.79
CA SER A 56 -0.79 3.44 6.55
C SER A 56 -1.05 3.72 5.06
N LEU A 57 -0.14 3.31 4.16
CA LEU A 57 -0.36 3.38 2.71
C LEU A 57 -1.58 2.57 2.27
N ALA A 58 -1.74 1.36 2.81
CA ALA A 58 -2.88 0.51 2.52
C ALA A 58 -4.19 1.16 2.98
N LEU A 59 -4.25 1.72 4.21
CA LEU A 59 -5.49 2.30 4.74
C LEU A 59 -5.88 3.62 4.06
N HIS A 60 -4.91 4.48 3.76
CA HIS A 60 -5.19 5.89 3.45
C HIS A 60 -5.02 6.26 1.98
N THR A 61 -4.45 5.39 1.15
CA THR A 61 -4.09 5.74 -0.23
C THR A 61 -4.50 4.67 -1.23
N GLY A 62 -4.77 5.10 -2.47
CA GLY A 62 -4.82 4.19 -3.63
C GLY A 62 -3.43 3.73 -4.08
N GLY A 63 -2.38 4.29 -3.49
CA GLY A 63 -0.97 4.13 -3.84
C GLY A 63 -0.32 5.45 -4.22
N LEU A 64 0.96 5.40 -4.56
CA LEU A 64 1.77 6.56 -4.92
C LEU A 64 2.24 6.46 -6.37
N LEU A 65 2.18 7.57 -7.11
CA LEU A 65 2.83 7.72 -8.40
C LEU A 65 4.05 8.63 -8.24
N VAL A 66 5.24 8.07 -8.39
CA VAL A 66 6.49 8.82 -8.34
C VAL A 66 6.95 9.10 -9.77
N ASP A 67 7.39 10.34 -10.02
CA ASP A 67 7.87 10.81 -11.31
C ASP A 67 6.90 10.46 -12.45
N HIS A 68 5.69 11.03 -12.37
CA HIS A 68 4.62 10.81 -13.34
C HIS A 68 4.22 9.33 -13.56
N GLY A 69 4.44 8.49 -12.53
CA GLY A 69 4.11 7.06 -12.57
C GLY A 69 5.24 6.17 -13.09
N TRP A 70 6.46 6.70 -13.19
CA TRP A 70 7.66 5.91 -13.45
C TRP A 70 7.81 4.79 -12.43
N LEU A 71 7.70 5.12 -11.14
CA LEU A 71 7.56 4.16 -10.05
C LEU A 71 6.16 4.26 -9.44
N ARG A 72 5.53 3.10 -9.20
CA ARG A 72 4.17 2.97 -8.69
C ARG A 72 4.20 2.14 -7.42
N ILE A 73 3.99 2.78 -6.27
CA ILE A 73 3.96 2.14 -4.95
C ILE A 73 2.51 1.81 -4.60
N LEU A 74 2.25 0.61 -4.09
CA LEU A 74 0.90 0.11 -3.89
C LEU A 74 0.28 0.61 -2.59
N GLY A 75 -0.99 0.96 -2.67
CA GLY A 75 -1.89 1.14 -1.53
C GLY A 75 -3.11 0.23 -1.68
N ALA A 76 -4.30 0.71 -1.35
CA ALA A 76 -5.57 -0.01 -1.54
C ALA A 76 -6.09 -0.04 -2.99
N GLY A 77 -5.35 0.57 -3.92
CA GLY A 77 -5.73 0.70 -5.32
C GLY A 77 -6.78 1.78 -5.57
N CYS A 78 -6.87 2.23 -6.82
CA CYS A 78 -7.90 3.14 -7.31
C CYS A 78 -8.01 3.04 -8.84
N ALA A 79 -8.89 3.82 -9.48
CA ALA A 79 -9.06 3.79 -10.94
C ALA A 79 -7.76 4.04 -11.73
N ARG A 80 -6.85 4.88 -11.20
CA ARG A 80 -5.56 5.20 -11.85
C ARG A 80 -4.44 4.23 -11.52
N LEU A 81 -4.58 3.48 -10.42
CA LEU A 81 -3.66 2.41 -10.03
C LEU A 81 -4.49 1.22 -9.55
N PRO A 82 -5.05 0.40 -10.46
CA PRO A 82 -6.04 -0.63 -10.12
C PRO A 82 -5.42 -1.84 -9.40
N ARG A 83 -4.11 -1.82 -9.14
CA ARG A 83 -3.40 -2.85 -8.41
C ARG A 83 -3.38 -2.49 -6.94
N ALA A 84 -4.33 -3.03 -6.19
CA ALA A 84 -4.31 -2.94 -4.73
C ALA A 84 -3.30 -3.93 -4.15
N ILE A 85 -2.65 -3.56 -3.06
CA ILE A 85 -1.59 -4.36 -2.43
C ILE A 85 -2.08 -5.75 -2.01
N ASP A 86 -3.32 -5.87 -1.59
CA ASP A 86 -3.94 -7.12 -1.15
C ASP A 86 -4.42 -7.97 -2.33
N THR A 87 -5.20 -7.39 -3.25
CA THR A 87 -5.77 -8.15 -4.38
C THR A 87 -4.69 -8.56 -5.37
N TRP A 88 -3.67 -7.72 -5.57
CA TRP A 88 -2.60 -8.04 -6.50
C TRP A 88 -1.67 -9.14 -5.95
N ASN A 89 -1.47 -9.19 -4.64
CA ASN A 89 -0.69 -10.26 -3.99
C ASN A 89 -1.51 -11.51 -3.65
N PHE A 90 -2.83 -11.51 -3.90
CA PHE A 90 -3.75 -12.61 -3.61
C PHE A 90 -3.84 -12.95 -2.11
N LEU A 91 -3.79 -11.94 -1.23
CA LEU A 91 -3.69 -12.15 0.22
C LEU A 91 -4.91 -12.84 0.87
N GLU A 92 -6.08 -12.74 0.25
CA GLU A 92 -7.28 -13.47 0.70
C GLU A 92 -7.37 -14.91 0.19
N ARG A 93 -6.37 -15.38 -0.58
CA ARG A 93 -6.33 -16.71 -1.19
C ARG A 93 -5.23 -17.56 -0.56
N GLU A 94 -5.41 -18.88 -0.58
CA GLU A 94 -4.38 -19.81 -0.12
C GLU A 94 -3.13 -19.81 -1.02
N ASP A 95 -3.30 -19.51 -2.31
CA ASP A 95 -2.21 -19.44 -3.29
C ASP A 95 -1.78 -17.99 -3.52
N LEU A 96 -0.98 -17.48 -2.57
CA LEU A 96 -0.35 -16.16 -2.63
C LEU A 96 0.45 -15.99 -3.92
N ARG A 97 0.49 -14.77 -4.47
CA ARG A 97 1.31 -14.47 -5.66
C ARG A 97 2.78 -14.83 -5.44
N LEU A 98 3.31 -14.50 -4.26
CA LEU A 98 4.65 -14.86 -3.81
C LEU A 98 4.56 -15.43 -2.39
N ARG A 99 5.20 -16.58 -2.14
CA ARG A 99 5.08 -17.30 -0.85
C ARG A 99 5.92 -16.72 0.28
N ARG A 100 6.95 -15.93 -0.04
CA ARG A 100 7.96 -15.42 0.91
C ARG A 100 8.26 -13.94 0.71
N ALA A 101 7.40 -13.25 -0.01
CA ALA A 101 7.56 -11.84 -0.29
C ALA A 101 6.20 -11.22 -0.62
N LEU A 102 6.12 -9.90 -0.51
CA LEU A 102 4.99 -9.09 -0.91
C LEU A 102 5.44 -8.15 -2.02
N LEU A 103 4.78 -8.16 -3.17
CA LEU A 103 4.97 -7.10 -4.16
C LEU A 103 4.43 -5.78 -3.59
N VAL A 104 5.27 -4.75 -3.57
CA VAL A 104 4.96 -3.44 -2.97
C VAL A 104 5.04 -2.30 -3.97
N ALA A 105 5.69 -2.52 -5.12
CA ALA A 105 5.76 -1.53 -6.19
C ALA A 105 6.11 -2.16 -7.54
N ASP A 106 5.90 -1.39 -8.60
CA ASP A 106 6.33 -1.70 -9.97
C ASP A 106 6.77 -0.44 -10.73
N ASP A 107 7.52 -0.61 -11.81
CA ASP A 107 8.03 0.50 -12.62
C ASP A 107 7.61 0.45 -14.10
N ALA A 108 7.85 1.56 -14.82
CA ALA A 108 7.47 1.76 -16.22
C ALA A 108 8.16 0.81 -17.21
N VAL A 109 9.27 0.20 -16.84
CA VAL A 109 10.06 -0.69 -17.70
C VAL A 109 9.85 -2.18 -17.36
N GLY A 110 8.96 -2.49 -16.43
CA GLY A 110 8.55 -3.85 -16.09
C GLY A 110 9.26 -4.45 -14.88
N GLY A 111 9.95 -3.64 -14.08
CA GLY A 111 10.49 -4.07 -12.79
C GLY A 111 9.40 -4.22 -11.73
N PHE A 112 9.64 -5.15 -10.80
CA PHE A 112 8.81 -5.40 -9.63
C PHE A 112 9.67 -5.36 -8.37
N TYR A 113 9.14 -4.72 -7.34
CA TYR A 113 9.82 -4.58 -6.06
C TYR A 113 9.05 -5.35 -5.00
N ALA A 114 9.80 -6.13 -4.21
CA ALA A 114 9.22 -7.01 -3.21
C ALA A 114 9.85 -6.80 -1.84
N TRP A 115 9.04 -6.92 -0.80
CA TRP A 115 9.45 -6.90 0.60
C TRP A 115 9.40 -8.34 1.17
N PHE A 116 10.39 -8.75 1.97
CA PHE A 116 10.61 -10.13 2.44
C PHE A 116 10.70 -10.23 3.96
#